data_AF-A0A7C1KUB0-F1
#
_entry.id   AF-A0A7C1KUB0-F1
#
_cell.length_a   1.000
_cell.length_b   1.000
_cell.length_c   1.000
_cell.angle_alpha   90.00
_cell.angle_beta   90.00
_cell.angle_gamma   90.00
#
_symmetry.space_group_name_H-M   'P 1'
#
loop_
_entity.id
_entity.type
_entity.pdbx_description
1 polymer ?
#
loop_
_entity_poly.entity_id
_entity_poly.type
_entity_poly.pdbx_seq_one_letter_code
_entity_poly.pdbx_strand_id
1 'polypeptide(L)' 'MKVRSSVKKFCKHCKVVKRKGRVYIICKRNPKHKQRQG' A
#
# COMPACT_ATOMS: atom_id res chain seq x y z
N MET A 1 -3.06 8.62 1.73
CA MET A 1 -2.78 7.44 0.86
C MET A 1 -1.90 7.93 -0.28
N LYS A 2 -0.76 7.29 -0.56
CA LYS A 2 0.22 7.74 -1.56
C LYS A 2 0.03 6.99 -2.89
N VAL A 3 -0.22 7.69 -3.97
CA VAL A 3 -0.38 7.13 -5.33
C VAL A 3 1.01 7.07 -5.97
N ARG A 4 1.44 5.88 -6.44
CA ARG A 4 2.78 5.66 -7.03
C ARG A 4 2.67 4.63 -8.15
N SER A 5 3.53 4.73 -9.17
CA SER A 5 3.64 3.70 -10.21
C SER A 5 4.13 2.35 -9.65
N SER A 6 5.05 2.39 -8.67
CA SER A 6 5.55 1.21 -7.95
C SER A 6 5.21 1.29 -6.46
N VAL A 7 4.67 0.19 -5.93
CA VAL A 7 4.29 0.06 -4.52
C VAL A 7 5.13 -1.00 -3.83
N LYS A 8 5.74 -0.65 -2.69
CA LYS A 8 6.58 -1.56 -1.90
C LYS A 8 6.27 -1.53 -0.41
N LYS A 9 6.45 -2.67 0.28
CA LYS A 9 6.27 -2.76 1.74
C LYS A 9 7.39 -2.00 2.43
N PHE A 10 7.05 -1.20 3.44
CA PHE A 10 8.03 -0.44 4.24
C PHE A 10 8.29 -1.07 5.61
N CYS A 11 7.33 -1.82 6.15
CA CYS A 11 7.47 -2.46 7.45
C CYS A 11 6.78 -3.83 7.47
N LYS A 12 7.04 -4.62 8.52
CA LYS A 12 6.45 -5.95 8.74
C LYS A 12 4.91 -5.95 8.78
N HIS A 13 4.31 -4.81 9.10
CA HIS A 13 2.85 -4.62 9.18
C HIS A 13 2.20 -4.20 7.85
N CYS A 14 3.01 -3.93 6.80
CA CYS A 14 2.50 -3.58 5.49
C CYS A 14 1.99 -4.84 4.77
N LYS A 15 0.73 -4.82 4.36
CA LYS A 15 0.10 -5.88 3.56
C LYS A 15 -0.17 -5.36 2.15
N VAL A 16 0.15 -6.17 1.17
CA VAL A 16 -0.20 -5.93 -0.24
C VAL A 16 -1.58 -6.53 -0.46
N VAL A 17 -2.51 -5.75 -0.99
CA VAL A 17 -3.90 -6.16 -1.24
C VAL A 17 -4.31 -5.68 -2.62
N LYS A 18 -4.97 -6.54 -3.41
CA LYS A 18 -5.62 -6.14 -4.66
C LYS A 18 -7.08 -5.79 -4.38
N ARG A 19 -7.53 -4.59 -4.77
CA ARG A 19 -8.93 -4.13 -4.65
C ARG A 19 -9.35 -3.49 -5.96
N LYS A 20 -10.49 -3.91 -6.53
CA LYS A 20 -11.01 -3.38 -7.81
C LYS A 20 -9.93 -3.32 -8.91
N GLY A 21 -9.15 -4.39 -9.05
CA GLY A 21 -8.06 -4.50 -10.03
C GLY A 21 -6.78 -3.70 -9.72
N ARG A 22 -6.75 -2.85 -8.69
CA ARG A 22 -5.56 -2.06 -8.31
C ARG A 22 -4.83 -2.64 -7.10
N VAL A 23 -3.50 -2.53 -7.08
CA VAL A 23 -2.67 -2.95 -5.95
C VAL A 23 -2.60 -1.83 -4.92
N TYR A 24 -2.81 -2.17 -3.66
CA TYR A 24 -2.70 -1.27 -2.52
C TYR A 24 -1.71 -1.85 -1.52
N ILE A 25 -1.03 -0.95 -0.81
CA ILE A 25 -0.34 -1.28 0.42
C ILE A 25 -1.12 -0.67 1.56
N ILE A 26 -1.59 -1.53 2.45
CA ILE A 26 -2.25 -1.12 3.68
C ILE A 26 -1.31 -1.37 4.84
N CYS A 27 -1.34 -0.49 5.83
CA CYS A 27 -0.59 -0.66 7.06
C CYS A 27 -1.51 -0.22 8.19
N LYS A 28 -1.80 -1.14 9.13
CA LYS A 28 -2.68 -0.86 10.28
C LYS A 28 -1.97 0.02 11.31
N ARG A 29 -0.67 -0.24 11.55
CA ARG A 29 0.13 0.46 12.56
C ARG A 29 0.55 1.87 12.15
N ASN A 30 0.84 2.09 10.86
CA ASN A 30 1.31 3.39 10.37
C ASN A 30 0.58 3.81 9.08
N PRO A 31 -0.32 4.82 9.14
CA PRO A 31 -1.07 5.28 7.97
C PRO A 31 -0.20 5.95 6.90
N LYS A 32 1.01 6.43 7.23
CA LYS A 32 1.94 7.05 6.26
C LYS A 32 2.48 6.06 5.21
N HIS A 33 2.39 4.75 5.49
CA HIS A 33 2.81 3.69 4.56
C HIS A 33 1.74 3.29 3.55
N LYS A 34 0.50 3.79 3.67
CA LYS A 34 -0.59 3.44 2.77
C LYS A 34 -0.29 3.91 1.34
N GLN A 35 -0.27 2.99 0.37
CA GLN A 35 0.03 3.28 -1.04
C GLN A 35 -1.01 2.67 -2.00
N ARG A 36 -1.13 3.24 -3.20
CA ARG A 36 -1.89 2.70 -4.35
C ARG A 36 -0.99 2.67 -5.58
N GLN A 37 -1.07 1.59 -6.36
CA GLN A 37 -0.41 1.43 -7.64
C GLN A 37 -1.24 2.09 -8.75
N GLY A 38 -0.62 3.06 -9.44
CA GLY A 38 -1.33 4.05 -10.27
C GLY A 38 -2.26 4.93 -9.44
#